data_AF-A0A0F9A0Y5-F1
#
_entry.id   AF-A0A0F9A0Y5-F1
#
_cell.length_a   1.000
_cell.length_b   1.000
_cell.length_c   1.000
_cell.angle_alpha   90.00
_cell.angle_beta   90.00
_cell.angle_gamma   90.00
#
_symmetry.space_group_name_H-M   'P 1'
#
loop_
_entity.id
_entity.type
_entity.pdbx_description
1 polymer ?
#
loop_
_entity_poly.entity_id
_entity_poly.type
_entity_poly.pdbx_seq_one_letter_code
_entity_poly.pdbx_strand_id
1 'polypeptide(L)'
;MANRGKKRLEGALRDVLDTKADRVKHVSASLGAYIDGVQMITVPGRDDFVWCRIRGSTSELVQAFNDTVGHHWDLPILIYRDPEAPAFWKVFGRDANRYEDWNSKSYLPPHGRSHSFTGKEGADPVWVAKRQYMPMLPRPVTTGSMAVFIESDFYYFDGQYHWWPGSGTTDLTSFKPTGAFNARFVTVYIDGDTGNPAYLRGNEWSTFSPPDDPGDFIVLPT
;
A
#
# COMPACT_ATOMS: atom_id res chain seq x y z
N MET A 1 -69.85 2.11 23.49
CA MET A 1 -69.14 2.98 22.51
C MET A 1 -67.85 3.62 23.04
N ALA A 2 -67.51 3.56 24.34
CA ALA A 2 -66.36 4.25 24.94
C ALA A 2 -64.95 3.77 24.51
N ASN A 3 -64.80 2.58 23.90
CA ASN A 3 -63.48 2.01 23.58
C ASN A 3 -62.97 2.30 22.16
N ARG A 4 -63.78 2.92 21.29
CA ARG A 4 -63.41 3.16 19.88
C ARG A 4 -62.43 4.33 19.73
N GLY A 5 -62.56 5.36 20.57
CA GLY A 5 -61.65 6.51 20.61
C GLY A 5 -60.26 6.13 21.11
N LYS A 6 -60.18 5.36 22.20
CA LYS A 6 -58.92 4.85 22.77
C LYS A 6 -58.12 4.03 21.76
N LYS A 7 -58.76 3.05 21.10
CA LYS A 7 -58.08 2.22 20.09
C LYS A 7 -57.58 3.01 18.88
N ARG A 8 -58.31 4.05 18.45
CA ARG A 8 -57.88 4.94 17.36
C ARG A 8 -56.68 5.80 17.76
N LEU A 9 -56.68 6.32 18.99
CA LEU A 9 -55.55 7.08 19.52
C LEU A 9 -54.31 6.20 19.67
N GLU A 10 -54.46 4.98 20.21
CA GLU A 10 -53.37 4.01 20.36
C GLU A 10 -52.79 3.58 19.01
N GLY A 11 -53.63 3.38 17.99
CA GLY A 11 -53.18 3.11 16.62
C GLY A 11 -52.41 4.28 16.02
N ALA A 12 -52.95 5.50 16.09
CA ALA A 12 -52.28 6.69 15.56
C ALA A 12 -50.97 7.00 16.29
N LEU A 13 -50.90 6.76 17.61
CA LEU A 13 -49.68 6.93 18.39
C LEU A 13 -48.62 5.91 17.98
N ARG A 14 -49.00 4.64 17.77
CA ARG A 14 -48.08 3.61 17.24
C ARG A 14 -47.60 3.97 15.86
N ASP A 15 -48.48 4.37 14.94
CA ASP A 15 -48.08 4.77 13.59
C ASP A 15 -47.10 5.97 13.61
N VAL A 16 -47.31 6.94 14.51
CA VAL A 16 -46.40 8.09 14.68
C VAL A 16 -45.07 7.69 15.33
N LEU A 17 -45.07 6.74 16.26
CA LEU A 17 -43.85 6.24 16.90
C LEU A 17 -43.06 5.33 15.97
N ASP A 18 -43.73 4.48 15.19
CA ASP A 18 -43.12 3.58 14.20
C ASP A 18 -42.56 4.36 13.00
N THR A 19 -43.18 5.50 12.65
CA THR A 19 -42.63 6.42 11.63
C THR A 19 -41.51 7.31 12.15
N LYS A 20 -41.40 7.51 13.47
CA LYS A 20 -40.19 8.04 14.10
C LYS A 20 -39.15 6.91 14.21
N ALA A 21 -38.63 6.47 13.07
CA ALA A 21 -37.39 5.71 13.06
C ALA A 21 -36.33 6.54 13.80
N ASP A 22 -35.81 6.00 14.92
CA ASP A 22 -34.71 6.61 15.66
C ASP A 22 -33.53 6.77 14.71
N ARG A 23 -33.36 8.00 14.20
CA ARG A 23 -32.21 8.31 13.38
C ARG A 23 -30.98 8.24 14.27
N VAL A 24 -30.03 7.40 13.87
CA VAL A 24 -28.74 7.31 14.53
C VAL A 24 -28.15 8.72 14.68
N LYS A 25 -27.98 9.14 15.92
CA LYS A 25 -27.43 10.45 16.22
C LYS A 25 -25.91 10.39 16.15
N HIS A 26 -25.37 10.95 15.08
CA HIS A 26 -23.93 11.11 14.94
C HIS A 26 -23.41 12.24 15.85
N VAL A 27 -22.27 11.98 16.48
CA VAL A 27 -21.55 12.91 17.33
C VAL A 27 -20.15 13.09 16.76
N SER A 28 -19.73 14.32 16.57
CA SER A 28 -18.39 14.63 16.11
C SER A 28 -17.35 14.37 17.20
N ALA A 29 -16.25 13.73 16.84
CA ALA A 29 -15.13 13.42 17.73
C ALA A 29 -13.79 13.49 16.97
N SER A 30 -12.70 13.47 17.72
CA SER A 30 -11.34 13.35 17.20
C SER A 30 -10.71 12.04 17.68
N LEU A 31 -10.04 11.33 16.79
CA LEU A 31 -9.43 10.04 17.10
C LEU A 31 -8.18 10.20 17.99
N GLY A 32 -8.01 9.28 18.93
CA GLY A 32 -6.97 9.31 19.96
C GLY A 32 -7.35 10.07 21.24
N ALA A 33 -6.60 9.82 22.31
CA ALA A 33 -6.66 10.52 23.60
C ALA A 33 -5.29 10.59 24.26
N TYR A 34 -5.10 11.54 25.17
CA TYR A 34 -3.93 11.57 26.05
C TYR A 34 -4.22 10.70 27.27
N ILE A 35 -3.51 9.58 27.41
CA ILE A 35 -3.57 8.69 28.58
C ILE A 35 -2.24 8.83 29.30
N ASP A 36 -2.27 9.31 30.54
CA ASP A 36 -1.07 9.59 31.35
C ASP A 36 -0.04 10.47 30.62
N GLY A 37 -0.53 11.45 29.85
CA GLY A 37 0.31 12.38 29.07
C GLY A 37 0.84 11.82 27.75
N VAL A 38 0.53 10.57 27.40
CA VAL A 38 0.97 9.92 26.16
C VAL A 38 -0.17 9.88 25.15
N GLN A 39 0.14 10.19 23.88
CA GLN A 39 -0.81 10.04 22.77
C GLN A 39 -1.11 8.56 22.54
N MET A 40 -2.36 8.17 22.71
CA MET A 40 -2.82 6.80 22.54
C MET A 40 -4.06 6.77 21.64
N ILE A 41 -4.01 5.91 20.62
CA ILE A 41 -5.13 5.68 19.70
C ILE A 41 -5.85 4.39 20.06
N THR A 42 -5.11 3.30 20.22
CA THR A 42 -5.67 1.99 20.52
C THR A 42 -6.03 1.87 22.00
N VAL A 43 -7.04 1.08 22.31
CA VAL A 43 -7.41 0.80 23.70
C VAL A 43 -6.71 -0.49 24.16
N PRO A 44 -5.81 -0.44 25.15
CA PRO A 44 -5.14 -1.65 25.63
C PRO A 44 -6.13 -2.72 26.11
N GLY A 45 -5.95 -3.96 25.65
CA GLY A 45 -6.83 -5.08 26.02
C GLY A 45 -8.20 -5.09 25.33
N ARG A 46 -8.43 -4.20 24.37
CA ARG A 46 -9.65 -4.16 23.55
C ARG A 46 -9.29 -3.95 22.08
N ASP A 47 -9.04 -5.05 21.39
CA ASP A 47 -8.78 -5.03 19.96
C ASP A 47 -9.94 -4.38 19.20
N ASP A 48 -9.63 -3.69 18.10
CA ASP A 48 -10.57 -2.91 17.29
C ASP A 48 -11.27 -1.73 18.00
N PHE A 49 -10.93 -1.43 19.25
CA PHE A 49 -11.39 -0.21 19.92
C PHE A 49 -10.33 0.90 19.84
N VAL A 50 -10.81 2.09 19.56
CA VAL A 50 -10.01 3.32 19.58
C VAL A 50 -10.51 4.29 20.63
N TRP A 51 -9.59 5.05 21.20
CA TRP A 51 -9.90 6.22 21.99
C TRP A 51 -10.42 7.33 21.09
N CYS A 52 -11.44 8.06 21.56
CA CYS A 52 -12.01 9.20 20.87
C CYS A 52 -12.25 10.34 21.87
N ARG A 53 -11.93 11.56 21.46
CA ARG A 53 -12.26 12.81 22.16
C ARG A 53 -13.51 13.41 21.55
N ILE A 54 -14.63 13.36 22.26
CA ILE A 54 -15.88 13.97 21.78
C ILE A 54 -15.68 15.48 21.63
N ARG A 55 -16.10 16.02 20.49
CA ARG A 55 -15.92 17.43 20.10
C ARG A 55 -14.46 17.90 20.10
N GLY A 56 -13.48 17.00 20.18
CA GLY A 56 -12.05 17.32 20.33
C GLY A 56 -11.63 17.68 21.75
N SER A 57 -12.53 17.57 22.74
CA SER A 57 -12.22 17.84 24.15
C SER A 57 -11.47 16.69 24.80
N THR A 58 -10.44 16.99 25.58
CA THR A 58 -9.70 16.01 26.39
C THR A 58 -10.48 15.55 27.62
N SER A 59 -11.56 16.24 28.00
CA SER A 59 -12.41 15.88 29.14
C SER A 59 -13.50 14.85 28.81
N GLU A 60 -13.84 14.69 27.53
CA GLU A 60 -14.92 13.79 27.08
C GLU A 60 -14.33 12.63 26.27
N LEU A 61 -13.72 11.68 26.98
CA LEU A 61 -13.10 10.50 26.39
C LEU A 61 -14.09 9.34 26.31
N VAL A 62 -14.14 8.70 25.14
CA VAL A 62 -14.89 7.47 24.94
C VAL A 62 -14.06 6.44 24.18
N GLN A 63 -14.41 5.17 24.34
CA GLN A 63 -13.88 4.07 23.55
C GLN A 63 -14.92 3.70 22.50
N ALA A 64 -14.53 3.74 21.23
CA ALA A 64 -15.41 3.40 20.12
C ALA A 64 -14.85 2.23 19.33
N PHE A 65 -15.71 1.29 18.94
CA PHE A 65 -15.36 0.22 18.02
C PHE A 65 -15.08 0.82 16.63
N ASN A 66 -14.02 0.38 15.99
CA ASN A 66 -13.53 0.97 14.75
C ASN A 66 -13.14 -0.09 13.73
N ASP A 67 -14.05 -0.29 12.78
CA ASP A 67 -13.90 -1.13 11.58
C ASP A 67 -13.88 -0.28 10.29
N THR A 68 -13.93 1.04 10.42
CA THR A 68 -14.27 1.94 9.30
C THR A 68 -13.16 2.93 8.93
N VAL A 69 -12.34 3.38 9.89
CA VAL A 69 -11.25 4.33 9.63
C VAL A 69 -9.91 3.81 10.16
N GLY A 70 -8.82 4.17 9.51
CA GLY A 70 -7.46 3.94 9.99
C GLY A 70 -7.06 4.81 11.17
N HIS A 71 -6.05 4.33 11.91
CA HIS A 71 -5.60 4.88 13.19
C HIS A 71 -4.68 6.10 13.03
N HIS A 72 -5.29 7.28 12.83
CA HIS A 72 -4.56 8.56 12.74
C HIS A 72 -4.91 9.49 13.89
N TRP A 73 -3.88 9.99 14.58
CA TRP A 73 -4.05 10.96 15.66
C TRP A 73 -4.76 12.23 15.17
N ASP A 74 -5.69 12.75 15.97
CA ASP A 74 -6.50 13.93 15.68
C ASP A 74 -7.38 13.83 14.41
N LEU A 75 -7.56 12.63 13.83
CA LEU A 75 -8.47 12.45 12.70
C LEU A 75 -9.93 12.79 13.10
N PRO A 76 -10.60 13.73 12.42
CA PRO A 76 -12.00 14.03 12.67
C PRO A 76 -12.90 12.86 12.23
N ILE A 77 -13.73 12.38 13.14
CA ILE A 77 -14.61 11.22 12.95
C ILE A 77 -16.01 11.52 13.47
N LEU A 78 -16.99 10.79 12.94
CA LEU A 78 -18.33 10.68 13.49
C LEU A 78 -18.42 9.38 14.28
N ILE A 79 -18.94 9.47 15.49
CA ILE A 79 -19.26 8.30 16.33
C ILE A 79 -20.75 8.28 16.64
N TYR A 80 -21.27 7.12 16.97
CA TYR A 80 -22.66 6.93 17.35
C TYR A 80 -22.82 5.80 18.38
N ARG A 81 -23.96 5.77 19.05
CA ARG A 81 -24.37 4.63 19.88
C ARG A 81 -24.98 3.57 18.99
N ASP A 82 -24.42 2.37 19.02
CA ASP A 82 -24.92 1.25 18.23
C ASP A 82 -26.39 0.94 18.61
N PRO A 83 -27.36 0.96 17.68
CA PRO A 83 -28.75 0.64 17.98
C PRO A 83 -28.95 -0.78 18.51
N GLU A 84 -28.13 -1.74 18.08
CA GLU A 84 -28.18 -3.14 18.52
C GLU A 84 -27.42 -3.33 19.83
N ALA A 85 -26.42 -2.49 20.09
CA ALA A 85 -25.64 -2.50 21.33
C ALA A 85 -25.43 -1.09 21.92
N PRO A 86 -26.48 -0.47 22.51
CA PRO A 86 -26.45 0.95 22.93
C PRO A 86 -25.40 1.27 24.00
N ALA A 87 -24.87 0.25 24.67
CA ALA A 87 -23.78 0.38 25.64
C ALA A 87 -22.44 0.80 25.01
N PHE A 88 -22.24 0.60 23.70
CA PHE A 88 -20.98 0.89 23.02
C PHE A 88 -21.10 2.06 22.04
N TRP A 89 -19.98 2.75 21.86
CA TRP A 89 -19.80 3.68 20.76
C TRP A 89 -19.21 2.91 19.57
N LYS A 90 -19.62 3.30 18.38
CA LYS A 90 -19.02 2.83 17.12
C LYS A 90 -18.62 4.02 16.28
N VAL A 91 -17.50 3.90 15.57
CA VAL A 91 -17.08 4.85 14.57
C VAL A 91 -17.95 4.67 13.33
N PHE A 92 -18.67 5.71 12.94
CA PHE A 92 -19.47 5.72 11.71
C PHE A 92 -18.59 5.94 10.48
N GLY A 93 -17.56 6.78 10.62
CA GLY A 93 -16.69 7.17 9.52
C GLY A 93 -16.02 8.51 9.78
N ARG A 94 -15.43 9.09 8.74
CA ARG A 94 -14.80 10.40 8.81
C ARG A 94 -15.86 11.50 8.94
N ASP A 95 -15.57 12.51 9.76
CA ASP A 95 -16.41 13.71 9.83
C ASP A 95 -16.02 14.68 8.69
N ALA A 96 -16.49 14.36 7.48
CA ALA A 96 -16.18 15.14 6.28
C ALA A 96 -16.80 16.56 6.31
N ASN A 97 -17.84 16.76 7.10
CA ASN A 97 -18.57 18.03 7.18
C ASN A 97 -17.95 19.02 8.17
N ARG A 98 -16.95 18.61 8.96
CA ARG A 98 -16.42 19.46 10.03
C ARG A 98 -15.57 20.64 9.55
N TYR A 99 -14.97 20.67 8.35
CA TYR A 99 -14.07 21.79 8.00
C TYR A 99 -13.91 22.15 6.51
N GLU A 100 -14.02 23.47 6.30
CA GLU A 100 -13.77 24.32 5.13
C GLU A 100 -12.29 24.48 4.75
N ASP A 101 -11.38 23.63 5.23
CA ASP A 101 -9.96 23.71 4.86
C ASP A 101 -9.37 22.31 4.73
N TRP A 102 -9.61 21.71 3.55
CA TRP A 102 -8.86 20.55 3.12
C TRP A 102 -7.58 21.07 2.47
N ASN A 103 -6.55 21.27 3.28
CA ASN A 103 -5.18 21.23 2.79
C ASN A 103 -4.93 19.80 2.29
N SER A 104 -5.38 19.56 1.06
CA SER A 104 -5.78 18.32 0.43
C SER A 104 -4.73 17.21 0.54
N LYS A 105 -4.70 16.55 1.69
CA LYS A 105 -4.07 15.24 1.79
C LYS A 105 -5.20 14.23 1.66
N SER A 106 -5.32 13.63 0.47
CA SER A 106 -6.07 12.38 0.30
C SER A 106 -5.81 11.50 1.50
N TYR A 107 -6.89 11.03 2.12
CA TYR A 107 -6.83 10.08 3.21
C TYR A 107 -6.24 8.78 2.66
N LEU A 108 -4.92 8.73 2.65
CA LEU A 108 -4.14 7.54 2.52
C LEU A 108 -3.73 7.22 3.95
N PRO A 109 -4.17 6.07 4.51
CA PRO A 109 -3.47 5.44 5.61
C PRO A 109 -1.95 5.47 5.35
N PRO A 110 -1.04 5.36 6.34
CA PRO A 110 0.40 5.35 6.12
C PRO A 110 0.81 4.11 5.31
N HIS A 111 0.48 4.10 4.04
CA HIS A 111 0.54 2.98 3.10
C HIS A 111 1.98 2.75 2.70
N GLY A 112 2.76 3.83 2.55
CA GLY A 112 4.20 3.72 2.36
C GLY A 112 4.92 3.03 3.53
N ARG A 113 4.38 3.12 4.76
CA ARG A 113 4.98 2.46 5.94
C ARG A 113 4.62 0.98 6.04
N SER A 114 3.42 0.58 5.60
CA SER A 114 3.11 -0.86 5.44
C SER A 114 3.95 -1.53 4.34
N HIS A 115 4.53 -0.73 3.42
CA HIS A 115 5.49 -1.19 2.40
C HIS A 115 6.97 -1.08 2.82
N SER A 116 7.25 -0.75 4.09
CA SER A 116 8.64 -0.64 4.56
C SER A 116 9.24 -2.03 4.81
N PHE A 117 10.39 -2.31 4.19
CA PHE A 117 11.14 -3.55 4.39
C PHE A 117 11.95 -3.59 5.69
N THR A 118 11.87 -2.55 6.54
CA THR A 118 12.64 -2.47 7.80
C THR A 118 11.79 -1.94 8.96
N GLY A 119 11.90 -2.59 10.13
CA GLY A 119 11.29 -2.15 11.40
C GLY A 119 10.23 -3.12 11.97
N LYS A 120 9.49 -2.66 13.00
CA LYS A 120 8.30 -3.32 13.59
C LYS A 120 7.02 -3.10 12.76
N GLU A 121 7.13 -2.44 11.61
CA GLU A 121 6.04 -2.08 10.71
C GLU A 121 6.30 -2.78 9.37
N GLY A 122 5.33 -3.57 8.88
CA GLY A 122 5.49 -4.47 7.72
C GLY A 122 4.48 -5.62 7.77
N ALA A 123 3.22 -5.30 8.05
CA ALA A 123 2.19 -6.30 8.36
C ALA A 123 1.44 -6.84 7.13
N ASP A 124 1.66 -6.27 5.95
CA ASP A 124 0.95 -6.68 4.73
C ASP A 124 1.90 -7.40 3.75
N PRO A 125 1.73 -8.71 3.51
CA PRO A 125 2.44 -9.42 2.46
C PRO A 125 2.10 -8.83 1.09
N VAL A 126 2.98 -7.98 0.56
CA VAL A 126 2.83 -7.45 -0.79
C VAL A 126 3.36 -8.45 -1.79
N TRP A 127 2.47 -8.97 -2.62
CA TRP A 127 2.84 -9.76 -3.79
C TRP A 127 3.32 -8.81 -4.89
N VAL A 128 4.62 -8.52 -4.88
CA VAL A 128 5.26 -7.78 -5.95
C VAL A 128 5.45 -8.75 -7.12
N ALA A 129 4.79 -8.49 -8.25
CA ALA A 129 5.07 -9.26 -9.45
C ALA A 129 6.55 -9.07 -9.78
N LYS A 130 7.23 -10.14 -10.20
CA LYS A 130 8.66 -10.08 -10.54
C LYS A 130 9.02 -9.00 -11.58
N ARG A 131 8.06 -8.52 -12.37
CA ARG A 131 8.18 -7.38 -13.31
C ARG A 131 8.12 -5.99 -12.66
N GLN A 132 7.60 -5.90 -11.44
CA GLN A 132 7.49 -4.66 -10.65
C GLN A 132 8.75 -4.40 -9.79
N TYR A 133 9.61 -5.42 -9.64
CA TYR A 133 11.00 -5.29 -9.20
C TYR A 133 11.90 -5.53 -10.42
N MET A 134 13.16 -5.10 -10.41
CA MET A 134 14.12 -5.40 -11.49
C MET A 134 15.05 -6.54 -11.05
N PRO A 135 14.58 -7.80 -11.10
CA PRO A 135 15.39 -8.95 -10.74
C PRO A 135 16.62 -9.07 -11.64
N MET A 136 17.73 -9.54 -11.08
CA MET A 136 18.99 -9.74 -11.81
C MET A 136 19.47 -8.47 -12.55
N LEU A 137 19.30 -7.30 -11.92
CA LEU A 137 19.74 -6.03 -12.48
C LEU A 137 21.26 -6.05 -12.72
N PRO A 138 21.75 -5.74 -13.94
CA PRO A 138 23.16 -5.51 -14.17
C PRO A 138 23.57 -4.14 -13.61
N ARG A 139 24.68 -4.10 -12.88
CA ARG A 139 25.33 -2.88 -12.41
C ARG A 139 26.82 -2.89 -12.75
N PRO A 140 27.45 -1.72 -12.97
CA PRO A 140 28.90 -1.64 -13.05
C PRO A 140 29.55 -2.13 -11.75
N VAL A 141 30.66 -2.85 -11.86
CA VAL A 141 31.46 -3.26 -10.68
C VAL A 141 32.25 -2.08 -10.13
N THR A 142 32.82 -1.28 -11.01
CA THR A 142 33.60 -0.09 -10.66
C THR A 142 33.37 0.97 -11.73
N THR A 143 33.25 2.22 -11.31
CA THR A 143 33.12 3.37 -12.20
C THR A 143 34.27 3.40 -13.22
N GLY A 144 33.94 3.55 -14.50
CA GLY A 144 34.92 3.60 -15.59
C GLY A 144 35.45 2.24 -16.05
N SER A 145 35.02 1.13 -15.45
CA SER A 145 35.29 -0.22 -15.97
C SER A 145 34.20 -0.67 -16.96
N MET A 146 34.55 -1.59 -17.85
CA MET A 146 33.59 -2.33 -18.68
C MET A 146 33.08 -3.60 -17.97
N ALA A 147 33.34 -3.70 -16.66
CA ALA A 147 32.98 -4.85 -15.86
C ALA A 147 31.58 -4.69 -15.25
N VAL A 148 30.75 -5.72 -15.41
CA VAL A 148 29.39 -5.76 -14.87
C VAL A 148 29.26 -6.89 -13.84
N PHE A 149 28.41 -6.63 -12.84
CA PHE A 149 27.89 -7.60 -11.89
C PHE A 149 26.37 -7.65 -12.05
N ILE A 150 25.80 -8.83 -11.94
CA ILE A 150 24.39 -9.11 -12.13
C ILE A 150 23.88 -9.73 -10.83
N GLU A 151 22.84 -9.14 -10.25
CA GLU A 151 22.33 -9.53 -8.93
C GLU A 151 21.74 -10.94 -8.88
N SER A 152 21.83 -11.58 -7.72
CA SER A 152 21.27 -12.92 -7.47
C SER A 152 19.75 -12.93 -7.54
N ASP A 153 19.16 -13.99 -8.08
CA ASP A 153 17.72 -14.22 -8.02
C ASP A 153 17.33 -15.66 -8.42
N PHE A 154 16.07 -16.03 -8.26
CA PHE A 154 15.48 -17.25 -8.81
C PHE A 154 15.12 -17.10 -10.29
N TYR A 155 15.42 -18.08 -11.13
CA TYR A 155 14.93 -18.16 -12.51
C TYR A 155 14.18 -19.47 -12.76
N TYR A 156 13.35 -19.52 -13.80
CA TYR A 156 12.58 -20.72 -14.15
C TYR A 156 13.13 -21.31 -15.44
N PHE A 157 13.56 -22.57 -15.39
CA PHE A 157 14.11 -23.31 -16.51
C PHE A 157 13.82 -24.80 -16.36
N ASP A 158 13.52 -25.48 -17.47
CA ASP A 158 13.18 -26.91 -17.53
C ASP A 158 12.16 -27.37 -16.47
N GLY A 159 11.07 -26.61 -16.34
CA GLY A 159 9.96 -26.96 -15.44
C GLY A 159 10.22 -26.70 -13.96
N GLN A 160 11.37 -26.13 -13.58
CA GLN A 160 11.75 -25.92 -12.18
C GLN A 160 12.29 -24.51 -11.92
N TYR A 161 12.18 -24.07 -10.66
CA TYR A 161 12.84 -22.86 -10.18
C TYR A 161 14.25 -23.16 -9.72
N HIS A 162 15.20 -22.38 -10.19
CA HIS A 162 16.62 -22.48 -9.89
C HIS A 162 17.07 -21.22 -9.17
N TRP A 163 17.87 -21.35 -8.12
CA TRP A 163 18.53 -20.21 -7.48
C TRP A 163 19.82 -19.87 -8.22
N TRP A 164 19.98 -18.62 -8.63
CA TRP A 164 21.22 -18.12 -9.18
C TRP A 164 21.91 -17.17 -8.18
N PRO A 165 23.15 -17.45 -7.76
CA PRO A 165 23.82 -16.70 -6.69
C PRO A 165 24.31 -15.30 -7.11
N GLY A 166 24.00 -14.84 -8.32
CA GLY A 166 24.56 -13.63 -8.91
C GLY A 166 25.75 -13.96 -9.80
N SER A 167 26.10 -13.03 -10.70
CA SER A 167 27.34 -13.18 -11.46
C SER A 167 28.53 -12.84 -10.59
N GLY A 168 29.70 -13.35 -10.91
CA GLY A 168 30.94 -12.67 -10.50
C GLY A 168 31.09 -11.33 -11.24
N THR A 169 32.33 -10.88 -11.37
CA THR A 169 32.68 -9.77 -12.26
C THR A 169 32.94 -10.31 -13.66
N THR A 170 32.24 -9.80 -14.67
CA THR A 170 32.56 -10.09 -16.08
C THR A 170 32.96 -8.83 -16.82
N ASP A 171 34.12 -8.86 -17.46
CA ASP A 171 34.62 -7.77 -18.31
C ASP A 171 34.02 -7.85 -19.72
N LEU A 172 33.28 -6.82 -20.12
CA LEU A 172 32.67 -6.70 -21.43
C LEU A 172 33.55 -5.96 -22.46
N THR A 173 34.84 -5.74 -22.17
CA THR A 173 35.77 -5.05 -23.08
C THR A 173 35.80 -5.67 -24.48
N SER A 174 35.69 -7.00 -24.59
CA SER A 174 35.65 -7.71 -25.88
C SER A 174 34.39 -7.40 -26.70
N PHE A 175 33.32 -6.88 -26.09
CA PHE A 175 32.07 -6.49 -26.76
C PHE A 175 32.07 -5.03 -27.22
N LYS A 176 33.11 -4.25 -26.89
CA LYS A 176 33.23 -2.84 -27.27
C LYS A 176 33.00 -2.66 -28.79
N PRO A 177 32.16 -1.68 -29.19
CA PRO A 177 32.01 -1.31 -30.59
C PRO A 177 33.35 -0.91 -31.24
N THR A 178 33.51 -1.20 -32.52
CA THR A 178 34.78 -0.96 -33.24
C THR A 178 34.94 0.49 -33.72
N GLY A 179 33.84 1.22 -33.89
CA GLY A 179 33.81 2.64 -34.29
C GLY A 179 33.66 3.60 -33.10
N ALA A 180 34.28 4.80 -33.20
CA ALA A 180 34.26 5.82 -32.14
C ALA A 180 32.86 6.36 -31.81
N PHE A 181 31.90 6.19 -32.73
CA PHE A 181 30.51 6.62 -32.59
C PHE A 181 29.54 5.47 -32.84
N ASN A 182 29.99 4.23 -32.57
CA ASN A 182 29.14 3.07 -32.65
C ASN A 182 28.70 2.65 -31.25
N ALA A 183 27.47 2.16 -31.14
CA ALA A 183 26.96 1.47 -29.97
C ALA A 183 26.51 0.07 -30.37
N ARG A 184 26.42 -0.84 -29.40
CA ARG A 184 25.75 -2.13 -29.55
C ARG A 184 25.06 -2.53 -28.26
N PHE A 185 24.05 -3.39 -28.36
CA PHE A 185 23.53 -4.11 -27.20
C PHE A 185 24.37 -5.37 -26.94
N VAL A 186 24.47 -5.73 -25.67
CA VAL A 186 24.97 -7.03 -25.24
C VAL A 186 23.83 -7.69 -24.49
N THR A 187 23.29 -8.77 -25.06
CA THR A 187 22.27 -9.56 -24.37
C THR A 187 22.98 -10.43 -23.36
N VAL A 188 22.55 -10.33 -22.10
CA VAL A 188 23.04 -11.16 -21.01
C VAL A 188 21.91 -12.07 -20.56
N TYR A 189 22.18 -13.37 -20.48
CA TYR A 189 21.20 -14.38 -20.11
C TYR A 189 21.87 -15.47 -19.29
N ILE A 190 21.07 -16.27 -18.57
CA ILE A 190 21.55 -17.51 -17.96
C ILE A 190 21.37 -18.60 -19.01
N ASP A 191 22.46 -19.29 -19.34
CA ASP A 191 22.42 -20.52 -20.10
C ASP A 191 21.79 -21.61 -19.22
N GLY A 192 20.66 -22.14 -19.65
CA GLY A 192 19.86 -23.04 -18.81
C GLY A 192 20.52 -24.40 -18.56
N ASP A 193 21.34 -24.89 -19.48
CA ASP A 193 22.03 -26.18 -19.36
C ASP A 193 23.20 -26.10 -18.39
N THR A 194 23.92 -24.98 -18.37
CA THR A 194 25.12 -24.79 -17.55
C THR A 194 24.88 -23.98 -16.28
N GLY A 195 23.77 -23.24 -16.20
CA GLY A 195 23.46 -22.31 -15.10
C GLY A 195 24.38 -21.08 -15.03
N ASN A 196 25.23 -20.87 -16.04
CA ASN A 196 26.20 -19.79 -16.09
C ASN A 196 25.70 -18.61 -16.93
N PRO A 197 26.17 -17.38 -16.66
CA PRO A 197 25.87 -16.25 -17.52
C PRO A 197 26.53 -16.44 -18.90
N ALA A 198 25.76 -16.16 -19.94
CA ALA A 198 26.19 -16.14 -21.33
C ALA A 198 25.86 -14.79 -21.97
N TYR A 199 26.57 -14.48 -23.05
CA TYR A 199 26.61 -13.14 -23.65
C TYR A 199 26.47 -13.22 -25.17
N LEU A 200 25.51 -12.49 -25.73
CA LEU A 200 25.34 -12.36 -27.18
C LEU A 200 25.67 -10.95 -27.61
N ARG A 201 26.40 -10.86 -28.72
CA ARG A 201 26.82 -9.60 -29.33
C ARG A 201 25.73 -9.13 -30.30
N GLY A 202 25.10 -8.00 -29.99
CA GLY A 202 24.22 -7.29 -30.89
C GLY A 202 24.96 -6.68 -32.09
N ASN A 203 24.21 -6.36 -33.14
CA ASN A 203 24.72 -5.56 -34.24
C ASN A 203 25.13 -4.16 -33.76
N GLU A 204 26.09 -3.54 -34.44
CA GLU A 204 26.47 -2.15 -34.16
C GLU A 204 25.55 -1.17 -34.90
N TRP A 205 25.26 -0.04 -34.28
CA TRP A 205 24.61 1.10 -34.92
C TRP A 205 25.36 2.40 -34.60
N SER A 206 25.16 3.41 -35.45
CA SER A 206 25.72 4.75 -35.23
C SER A 206 24.95 5.48 -34.12
N THR A 207 25.67 6.04 -33.14
CA THR A 207 25.05 6.85 -32.08
C THR A 207 24.48 8.18 -32.60
N PHE A 208 24.87 8.61 -33.82
CA PHE A 208 24.27 9.78 -34.48
C PHE A 208 22.93 9.47 -35.16
N SER A 209 22.66 8.19 -35.43
CA SER A 209 21.40 7.73 -36.00
C SER A 209 20.96 6.48 -35.24
N PRO A 210 20.47 6.64 -33.99
CA PRO A 210 19.96 5.52 -33.20
C PRO A 210 18.85 4.78 -33.96
N PRO A 211 18.69 3.47 -33.72
CA PRO A 211 17.66 2.70 -34.38
C PRO A 211 16.26 3.12 -33.91
N ASP A 212 15.31 3.07 -34.84
CA ASP A 212 13.90 3.36 -34.55
C ASP A 212 13.32 2.30 -33.59
N ASP A 213 13.74 1.04 -33.74
CA ASP A 213 13.46 -0.06 -32.81
C ASP A 213 14.77 -0.62 -32.24
N PRO A 214 15.07 -0.39 -30.94
CA PRO A 214 16.21 -1.01 -30.27
C PRO A 214 16.20 -2.55 -30.32
N GLY A 215 15.03 -3.17 -30.44
CA GLY A 215 14.84 -4.61 -30.50
C GLY A 215 15.57 -5.27 -31.68
N ASP A 216 15.67 -4.58 -32.81
CA ASP A 216 16.35 -5.07 -34.02
C ASP A 216 17.86 -5.31 -33.82
N PHE A 217 18.43 -4.73 -32.75
CA PHE A 217 19.85 -4.83 -32.42
C PHE A 217 20.11 -5.72 -31.20
N ILE A 218 19.06 -6.27 -30.59
CA ILE A 218 19.13 -7.23 -29.49
C ILE A 218 19.10 -8.64 -30.07
N VAL A 219 20.16 -9.40 -29.87
CA VAL A 219 20.21 -10.82 -30.25
C VAL A 219 19.64 -11.64 -29.10
N LEU A 220 18.56 -12.37 -29.34
CA LEU A 220 17.95 -13.24 -28.34
C LEU A 220 18.66 -14.61 -28.32
N PRO A 221 18.77 -15.27 -27.14
CA PRO A 221 19.20 -16.65 -27.07
C PRO A 221 18.21 -17.55 -27.83
N THR A 222 18.75 -18.51 -28.59
CA THR A 222 18.00 -19.51 -29.37
C THR A 222 17.85 -20.81 -28.62
#